data_AF-A0A1H7P2X9-F1
#
_entry.id   AF-A0A1H7P2X9-F1
#
_cell.length_a   1.000
_cell.length_b   1.000
_cell.length_c   1.000
_cell.angle_alpha   90.00
_cell.angle_beta   90.00
_cell.angle_gamma   90.00
#
_symmetry.space_group_name_H-M   'P 1'
#
loop_
_entity.id
_entity.type
_entity.pdbx_description
1 polymer ?
#
loop_
_entity_poly.entity_id
_entity_poly.type
_entity_poly.pdbx_seq_one_letter_code
_entity_poly.pdbx_strand_id
1 'polypeptide(L)'
;MPRPSLAQLIEIENDPTFLEFRCPRSGVLLWPLVRNQFLRQLISDLYYQQAPLVEAVPAVPRRQALGALGRVLGHNLQQGRMRGEVLVVGTGAGHFQREGRWFNRITDYLAQEAPADTVMVEGVVDWHLPHPRWNQRVAYWLPWQGAITVAGRLLTREHHLAVARELLEYARQRASQLLGLTIADSNMDMLVGMQARKLARLPVMQFAYRRLLERVQPRLVLLEQACYGDFAPFNQVAREMGVRVAEPQHGMVSGGHDAYCYAPVLRESEAYRACLPHDFLGYGAWWNSQINVPVHKWVIGNPHYSEQRRSMAFAETEQTDILLLGDGIEFSLYLALAQELAQLLRGRYRIVLRPHPLERAEVQLRFPEGRAGDVLIDPNRDIYSSFATAHAVVGEVSTGLFEAQGIAGRVLLWETAKARFSYPQHPFCGFVDARELVESLQAPQAGQTEALSEEIWAPDWAGNYRKYLAHALGATG
;
A
#
# COMPACT_ATOMS: atom_id res chain seq x y z
N MET A 1 -19.56 23.98 -0.14
CA MET A 1 -19.32 23.30 1.16
C MET A 1 -17.86 22.88 1.21
N PRO A 2 -17.22 22.85 2.39
CA PRO A 2 -15.86 22.30 2.52
C PRO A 2 -15.84 20.83 2.07
N ARG A 3 -14.74 20.40 1.42
CA ARG A 3 -14.59 19.00 0.98
C ARG A 3 -14.51 18.08 2.22
N PRO A 4 -15.21 16.93 2.24
CA PRO A 4 -15.31 16.10 3.43
C PRO A 4 -14.00 15.34 3.72
N SER A 5 -13.62 15.27 5.00
CA SER A 5 -12.53 14.41 5.49
C SER A 5 -12.89 12.92 5.41
N LEU A 6 -11.89 12.03 5.54
CA LEU A 6 -12.16 10.59 5.61
C LEU A 6 -13.08 10.24 6.78
N ALA A 7 -12.93 10.92 7.93
CA ALA A 7 -13.81 10.74 9.09
C ALA A 7 -15.29 11.00 8.76
N GLN A 8 -15.58 11.95 7.86
CA GLN A 8 -16.93 12.18 7.36
C GLN A 8 -17.35 11.15 6.31
N LEU A 9 -16.44 10.74 5.41
CA LEU A 9 -16.75 9.73 4.40
C LEU A 9 -17.10 8.37 5.01
N ILE A 10 -16.43 7.96 6.09
CA ILE A 10 -16.75 6.68 6.76
C ILE A 10 -18.11 6.69 7.47
N GLU A 11 -18.75 7.83 7.70
CA GLU A 11 -20.14 7.82 8.21
C GLU A 11 -21.13 7.19 7.22
N ILE A 12 -20.76 7.10 5.92
CA ILE A 12 -21.51 6.35 4.92
C ILE A 12 -21.69 4.90 5.35
N GLU A 13 -20.69 4.29 6.00
CA GLU A 13 -20.72 2.88 6.43
C GLU A 13 -21.05 2.70 7.92
N ASN A 14 -21.39 3.78 8.62
CA ASN A 14 -21.83 3.74 10.01
C ASN A 14 -23.31 3.31 10.11
N ASP A 15 -23.63 2.13 9.59
CA ASP A 15 -24.98 1.55 9.59
C ASP A 15 -24.94 0.02 9.65
N PRO A 16 -25.71 -0.62 10.54
CA PRO A 16 -25.72 -2.07 10.68
C PRO A 16 -26.18 -2.81 9.41
N THR A 17 -26.93 -2.19 8.50
CA THR A 17 -27.37 -2.82 7.24
C THR A 17 -26.19 -3.29 6.39
N PHE A 18 -25.01 -2.65 6.46
CA PHE A 18 -23.81 -3.14 5.77
C PHE A 18 -23.36 -4.55 6.22
N LEU A 19 -23.72 -4.96 7.44
CA LEU A 19 -23.41 -6.28 8.02
C LEU A 19 -24.40 -7.38 7.60
N GLU A 20 -25.51 -6.99 6.98
CA GLU A 20 -26.56 -7.91 6.49
C GLU A 20 -26.22 -8.43 5.09
N PHE A 21 -25.52 -7.62 4.28
CA PHE A 21 -25.07 -8.02 2.94
C PHE A 21 -24.01 -9.11 2.98
N ARG A 22 -24.44 -10.35 2.71
CA ARG A 22 -23.59 -11.56 2.75
C ARG A 22 -23.68 -12.35 1.46
N CYS A 23 -22.59 -13.03 1.12
CA CYS A 23 -22.63 -14.06 0.09
C CYS A 23 -23.46 -15.25 0.62
N PRO A 24 -24.57 -15.64 -0.05
CA PRO A 24 -25.40 -16.75 0.43
C PRO A 24 -24.65 -18.09 0.49
N ARG A 25 -23.63 -18.27 -0.36
CA ARG A 25 -22.88 -19.53 -0.46
C ARG A 25 -21.73 -19.65 0.53
N SER A 26 -21.04 -18.54 0.80
CA SER A 26 -19.82 -18.55 1.65
C SER A 26 -20.01 -17.87 3.00
N GLY A 27 -21.12 -17.17 3.23
CA GLY A 27 -21.37 -16.38 4.44
C GLY A 27 -20.51 -15.11 4.59
N VAL A 28 -19.55 -14.90 3.67
CA VAL A 28 -18.62 -13.76 3.66
C VAL A 28 -19.39 -12.45 3.52
N LEU A 29 -19.04 -11.45 4.34
CA LEU A 29 -19.56 -10.09 4.22
C LEU A 29 -19.18 -9.48 2.87
N LEU A 30 -20.14 -8.84 2.21
CA LEU A 30 -19.93 -8.27 0.88
C LEU A 30 -19.32 -6.88 0.92
N TRP A 31 -19.65 -6.07 1.93
CA TRP A 31 -19.13 -4.71 2.05
C TRP A 31 -17.60 -4.64 2.04
N PRO A 32 -16.85 -5.45 2.83
CA PRO A 32 -15.39 -5.45 2.77
C PRO A 32 -14.85 -5.55 1.34
N LEU A 33 -15.45 -6.40 0.50
CA LEU A 33 -14.94 -6.69 -0.83
C LEU A 33 -14.97 -5.50 -1.81
N VAL A 34 -15.76 -4.45 -1.54
CA VAL A 34 -15.88 -3.27 -2.41
C VAL A 34 -15.65 -1.95 -1.69
N ARG A 35 -15.64 -1.96 -0.36
CA ARG A 35 -15.50 -0.78 0.51
C ARG A 35 -14.39 0.17 0.06
N ASN A 36 -13.17 -0.34 -0.11
CA ASN A 36 -12.03 0.48 -0.53
C ASN A 36 -12.26 1.11 -1.90
N GLN A 37 -12.79 0.37 -2.88
CA GLN A 37 -13.03 0.90 -4.21
C GLN A 37 -14.16 1.93 -4.24
N PHE A 38 -15.21 1.73 -3.44
CA PHE A 38 -16.29 2.71 -3.29
C PHE A 38 -15.78 4.02 -2.66
N LEU A 39 -15.06 3.94 -1.54
CA LEU A 39 -14.48 5.12 -0.89
C LEU A 39 -13.47 5.82 -1.79
N ARG A 40 -12.60 5.07 -2.49
CA ARG A 40 -11.63 5.63 -3.43
C ARG A 40 -12.29 6.31 -4.61
N GLN A 41 -13.46 5.86 -5.07
CA GLN A 41 -14.22 6.58 -6.10
C GLN A 41 -14.64 7.96 -5.59
N LEU A 42 -15.19 8.05 -4.38
CA LEU A 42 -15.57 9.34 -3.77
C LEU A 42 -14.35 10.25 -3.55
N ILE A 43 -13.26 9.70 -3.04
CA ILE A 43 -12.00 10.43 -2.83
C ILE A 43 -11.46 10.94 -4.17
N SER A 44 -11.52 10.10 -5.21
CA SER A 44 -11.14 10.46 -6.57
C SER A 44 -11.92 11.67 -7.06
N ASP A 45 -13.25 11.62 -6.99
CA ASP A 45 -14.12 12.70 -7.46
C ASP A 45 -13.90 14.01 -6.69
N LEU A 46 -13.48 13.92 -5.42
CA LEU A 46 -13.24 15.07 -4.55
C LEU A 46 -11.85 15.70 -4.70
N TYR A 47 -10.82 14.90 -4.94
CA TYR A 47 -9.42 15.33 -4.78
C TYR A 47 -8.53 15.10 -5.99
N TYR A 48 -8.97 14.30 -6.97
CA TYR A 48 -8.17 13.91 -8.13
C TYR A 48 -8.85 14.36 -9.41
N GLN A 49 -8.39 15.47 -9.99
CA GLN A 49 -9.02 16.08 -11.16
C GLN A 49 -8.47 15.54 -12.48
N GLN A 50 -7.21 15.12 -12.51
CA GLN A 50 -6.52 14.75 -13.75
C GLN A 50 -6.61 13.26 -14.08
N ALA A 51 -6.59 12.39 -13.06
CA ALA A 51 -6.70 10.95 -13.26
C ALA A 51 -7.34 10.27 -12.04
N PRO A 52 -8.27 9.31 -12.25
CA PRO A 52 -9.00 8.70 -11.16
C PRO A 52 -8.18 7.67 -10.37
N LEU A 53 -8.48 7.52 -9.08
CA LEU A 53 -7.88 6.48 -8.23
C LEU A 53 -8.36 5.06 -8.54
N VAL A 54 -9.51 4.95 -9.21
CA VAL A 54 -10.14 3.68 -9.55
C VAL A 54 -10.29 3.61 -11.06
N GLU A 55 -9.50 2.74 -11.69
CA GLU A 55 -9.52 2.54 -13.13
C GLU A 55 -9.74 1.08 -13.50
N ALA A 56 -10.21 0.89 -14.74
CA ALA A 56 -10.23 -0.42 -15.35
C ALA A 56 -8.79 -0.92 -15.55
N VAL A 57 -8.48 -2.11 -15.05
CA VAL A 57 -7.17 -2.74 -15.25
C VAL A 57 -6.94 -2.94 -16.74
N PRO A 58 -5.81 -2.46 -17.31
CA PRO A 58 -5.50 -2.61 -18.72
C PRO A 58 -5.44 -4.08 -19.15
N ALA A 59 -5.66 -4.32 -20.44
CA ALA A 59 -5.64 -5.67 -20.99
C ALA A 59 -4.27 -6.32 -20.82
N VAL A 60 -4.26 -7.51 -20.26
CA VAL A 60 -3.03 -8.29 -20.04
C VAL A 60 -2.46 -8.79 -21.38
N PRO A 61 -1.16 -8.58 -21.66
CA PRO A 61 -0.50 -9.15 -22.84
C PRO A 61 -0.48 -10.68 -22.76
N ARG A 62 -1.32 -11.37 -23.55
CA ARG A 62 -1.52 -12.83 -23.47
C ARG A 62 -0.21 -13.63 -23.55
N ARG A 63 0.71 -13.23 -24.43
CA ARG A 63 2.01 -13.91 -24.62
C ARG A 63 2.89 -13.82 -23.37
N GLN A 64 2.99 -12.63 -22.77
CA GLN A 64 3.79 -12.42 -21.55
C GLN A 64 3.19 -13.19 -20.37
N ALA A 65 1.86 -13.15 -20.22
CA ALA A 65 1.17 -13.86 -19.16
C ALA A 65 1.34 -15.39 -19.25
N LEU A 66 1.18 -15.98 -20.44
CA LEU A 66 1.38 -17.42 -20.63
C LEU A 66 2.85 -17.83 -20.39
N GLY A 67 3.81 -17.02 -20.85
CA GLY A 67 5.23 -17.26 -20.60
C GLY A 67 5.61 -17.14 -19.12
N ALA A 68 5.06 -16.17 -18.40
CA ALA A 68 5.23 -16.03 -16.95
C ALA A 68 4.60 -17.22 -16.20
N LEU A 69 3.39 -17.63 -16.59
CA LEU A 69 2.69 -18.76 -15.98
C LEU A 69 3.49 -20.06 -16.12
N GLY A 70 4.01 -20.37 -17.30
CA GLY A 70 4.83 -21.56 -17.53
C GLY A 70 6.09 -21.59 -16.65
N ARG A 71 6.81 -20.45 -16.57
CA ARG A 71 7.99 -20.32 -15.71
C ARG A 71 7.66 -20.48 -14.23
N VAL A 72 6.57 -19.86 -13.77
CA VAL A 72 6.10 -19.97 -12.39
C VAL A 72 5.70 -21.41 -12.05
N LEU A 73 4.98 -22.10 -12.94
CA LEU A 73 4.60 -23.50 -12.72
C LEU A 73 5.85 -24.38 -12.60
N GLY A 74 6.83 -24.21 -13.50
CA GLY A 74 8.11 -24.91 -13.42
C GLY A 74 8.84 -24.64 -12.09
N HIS A 75 8.95 -23.38 -11.68
CA HIS A 75 9.56 -22.98 -10.41
C HIS A 75 8.83 -23.60 -9.20
N ASN A 76 7.51 -23.46 -9.14
CA ASN A 76 6.71 -23.99 -8.02
C ASN A 76 6.78 -25.52 -7.92
N LEU A 77 6.91 -26.22 -9.05
CA LEU A 77 7.12 -27.67 -9.07
C LEU A 77 8.50 -28.04 -8.50
N GLN A 78 9.55 -27.29 -8.86
CA GLN A 78 10.91 -27.50 -8.35
C GLN A 78 11.03 -27.25 -6.84
N GLN A 79 10.24 -26.32 -6.28
CA GLN A 79 10.20 -26.05 -4.84
C GLN A 79 9.62 -27.22 -4.02
N GLY A 80 8.88 -28.14 -4.64
CA GLY A 80 8.29 -29.27 -3.96
C GLY A 80 7.31 -28.86 -2.85
N ARG A 81 7.18 -29.69 -1.82
CA ARG A 81 6.30 -29.40 -0.65
C ARG A 81 7.07 -28.54 0.35
N MET A 82 6.67 -27.27 0.46
CA MET A 82 7.16 -26.37 1.50
C MET A 82 6.23 -26.42 2.71
N ARG A 83 6.81 -26.60 3.90
CA ARG A 83 6.15 -26.46 5.20
C ARG A 83 6.89 -25.41 6.02
N GLY A 84 6.21 -24.72 6.92
CA GLY A 84 6.84 -23.74 7.80
C GLY A 84 5.85 -23.20 8.81
N GLU A 85 6.34 -22.81 9.99
CA GLU A 85 5.49 -22.20 11.02
C GLU A 85 5.01 -20.80 10.62
N VAL A 86 5.80 -20.10 9.78
CA VAL A 86 5.49 -18.76 9.27
C VAL A 86 5.28 -18.83 7.76
N LEU A 87 4.13 -18.37 7.30
CA LEU A 87 3.85 -18.14 5.87
C LEU A 87 3.84 -16.65 5.59
N VAL A 88 4.63 -16.19 4.64
CA VAL A 88 4.56 -14.81 4.15
C VAL A 88 3.85 -14.77 2.81
N VAL A 89 2.81 -13.95 2.70
CA VAL A 89 2.07 -13.71 1.46
C VAL A 89 2.26 -12.25 1.06
N GLY A 90 2.96 -12.01 -0.05
CA GLY A 90 3.31 -10.66 -0.51
C GLY A 90 3.01 -10.42 -2.00
N THR A 91 2.96 -9.16 -2.42
CA THR A 91 2.63 -8.73 -3.78
C THR A 91 3.79 -8.83 -4.76
N GLY A 92 5.02 -8.78 -4.25
CA GLY A 92 6.26 -8.68 -5.05
C GLY A 92 6.58 -7.25 -5.51
N ALA A 93 5.77 -6.25 -5.15
CA ALA A 93 6.02 -4.85 -5.54
C ALA A 93 7.28 -4.24 -4.88
N GLY A 94 7.77 -4.85 -3.80
CA GLY A 94 8.95 -4.42 -3.06
C GLY A 94 10.29 -4.98 -3.54
N HIS A 95 10.35 -5.64 -4.71
CA HIS A 95 11.58 -6.28 -5.19
C HIS A 95 12.65 -5.27 -5.66
N PHE A 96 13.87 -5.42 -5.13
CA PHE A 96 15.08 -4.71 -5.59
C PHE A 96 16.28 -5.67 -5.64
N GLN A 97 17.40 -5.23 -6.23
CA GLN A 97 18.63 -6.03 -6.32
C GLN A 97 19.54 -5.75 -5.11
N ARG A 98 19.95 -6.82 -4.43
CA ARG A 98 20.93 -6.80 -3.34
C ARG A 98 21.94 -7.92 -3.59
N GLU A 99 23.22 -7.57 -3.77
CA GLU A 99 24.31 -8.53 -3.98
C GLU A 99 24.02 -9.54 -5.13
N GLY A 100 23.45 -9.04 -6.23
CA GLY A 100 23.09 -9.86 -7.40
C GLY A 100 21.89 -10.78 -7.23
N ARG A 101 21.13 -10.65 -6.13
CA ARG A 101 19.90 -11.39 -5.87
C ARG A 101 18.72 -10.44 -5.70
N TRP A 102 17.55 -10.89 -6.12
CA TRP A 102 16.30 -10.19 -5.84
C TRP A 102 15.97 -10.28 -4.36
N PHE A 103 15.66 -9.15 -3.74
CA PHE A 103 15.28 -8.99 -2.34
C PHE A 103 13.96 -8.20 -2.26
N ASN A 104 13.00 -8.66 -1.46
CA ASN A 104 11.74 -7.97 -1.21
C ASN A 104 11.86 -7.11 0.06
N ARG A 105 11.83 -5.79 -0.09
CA ARG A 105 12.03 -4.84 1.01
C ARG A 105 10.97 -4.94 2.13
N ILE A 106 9.79 -5.47 1.83
CA ILE A 106 8.69 -5.59 2.80
C ILE A 106 8.83 -6.89 3.61
N THR A 107 9.20 -7.99 2.95
CA THR A 107 9.00 -9.33 3.51
C THR A 107 10.30 -10.10 3.79
N ASP A 108 11.36 -9.90 3.00
CA ASP A 108 12.57 -10.73 3.12
C ASP A 108 13.32 -10.43 4.44
N TYR A 109 13.29 -9.19 4.94
CA TYR A 109 13.88 -8.86 6.25
C TYR A 109 13.20 -9.63 7.39
N LEU A 110 11.87 -9.67 7.40
CA LEU A 110 11.11 -10.42 8.39
C LEU A 110 11.35 -11.93 8.26
N ALA A 111 11.48 -12.44 7.03
CA ALA A 111 11.79 -13.85 6.80
C ALA A 111 13.20 -14.25 7.28
N GLN A 112 14.16 -13.33 7.30
CA GLN A 112 15.53 -13.59 7.77
C GLN A 112 15.63 -13.85 9.27
N GLU A 113 14.66 -13.39 10.06
CA GLU A 113 14.64 -13.63 11.51
C GLU A 113 14.20 -15.06 11.87
N ALA A 114 13.59 -15.80 10.93
CA ALA A 114 13.20 -17.20 11.08
C ALA A 114 13.29 -17.97 9.75
N PRO A 115 14.48 -18.10 9.13
CA PRO A 115 14.61 -18.53 7.74
C PRO A 115 14.30 -20.03 7.54
N ALA A 116 14.52 -20.85 8.57
CA ALA A 116 14.20 -22.27 8.57
C ALA A 116 12.69 -22.55 8.70
N ASP A 117 11.94 -21.60 9.26
CA ASP A 117 10.51 -21.76 9.56
C ASP A 117 9.62 -20.92 8.65
N THR A 118 10.21 -20.06 7.83
CA THR A 118 9.49 -19.17 6.92
C THR A 118 9.37 -19.74 5.51
N VAL A 119 8.14 -19.76 5.00
CA VAL A 119 7.82 -20.04 3.59
C VAL A 119 7.20 -18.80 2.99
N MET A 120 7.58 -18.47 1.76
CA MET A 120 7.06 -17.29 1.06
C MET A 120 6.18 -17.68 -0.12
N VAL A 121 5.10 -16.93 -0.30
CA VAL A 121 4.22 -16.97 -1.48
C VAL A 121 4.08 -15.55 -2.00
N GLU A 122 4.66 -15.29 -3.17
CA GLU A 122 4.68 -13.93 -3.74
C GLU A 122 3.83 -13.81 -5.01
N GLY A 123 3.30 -12.62 -5.22
CA GLY A 123 2.80 -12.18 -6.52
C GLY A 123 3.92 -12.01 -7.55
N VAL A 124 3.52 -11.83 -8.80
CA VAL A 124 4.43 -11.54 -9.92
C VAL A 124 4.06 -10.17 -10.46
N VAL A 125 5.00 -9.23 -10.41
CA VAL A 125 4.84 -7.87 -10.93
C VAL A 125 5.42 -7.80 -12.34
N ASP A 126 4.75 -7.06 -13.23
CA ASP A 126 5.16 -6.85 -14.63
C ASP A 126 5.48 -8.14 -15.42
N TRP A 127 4.85 -9.26 -15.04
CA TRP A 127 5.09 -10.58 -15.65
C TRP A 127 6.57 -11.03 -15.56
N HIS A 128 7.36 -10.40 -14.69
CA HIS A 128 8.76 -10.70 -14.45
C HIS A 128 8.91 -11.62 -13.24
N LEU A 129 9.54 -12.78 -13.46
CA LEU A 129 9.85 -13.71 -12.38
C LEU A 129 11.21 -13.33 -11.76
N PRO A 130 11.25 -12.82 -10.53
CA PRO A 130 12.51 -12.44 -9.90
C PRO A 130 13.35 -13.68 -9.60
N HIS A 131 14.52 -13.80 -10.25
CA HIS A 131 15.48 -14.88 -10.01
C HIS A 131 16.92 -14.41 -10.29
N PRO A 132 17.93 -14.84 -9.51
CA PRO A 132 17.83 -15.62 -8.28
C PRO A 132 17.24 -14.80 -7.12
N ARG A 133 16.43 -15.44 -6.25
CA ARG A 133 15.88 -14.79 -5.04
C ARG A 133 16.89 -14.85 -3.89
N TRP A 134 16.78 -13.91 -2.95
CA TRP A 134 17.49 -13.97 -1.68
C TRP A 134 16.98 -15.14 -0.84
N ASN A 135 15.68 -15.15 -0.54
CA ASN A 135 15.03 -16.29 0.11
C ASN A 135 14.74 -17.38 -0.93
N GLN A 136 15.25 -18.59 -0.70
CA GLN A 136 15.07 -19.72 -1.62
C GLN A 136 13.72 -20.41 -1.45
N ARG A 137 13.06 -20.28 -0.29
CA ARG A 137 11.79 -20.97 0.05
C ARG A 137 10.59 -20.15 -0.39
N VAL A 138 10.53 -19.85 -1.68
CA VAL A 138 9.52 -18.98 -2.27
C VAL A 138 8.78 -19.70 -3.39
N ALA A 139 7.46 -19.65 -3.34
CA ALA A 139 6.59 -20.00 -4.45
C ALA A 139 5.84 -18.75 -4.93
N TYR A 140 5.23 -18.85 -6.11
CA TYR A 140 4.49 -17.73 -6.70
C TYR A 140 3.00 -18.05 -6.82
N TRP A 141 2.17 -17.06 -6.47
CA TRP A 141 0.70 -17.19 -6.42
C TRP A 141 0.01 -17.12 -7.79
N LEU A 142 0.75 -16.74 -8.84
CA LEU A 142 0.23 -16.46 -10.18
C LEU A 142 -0.74 -17.54 -10.75
N PRO A 143 -0.51 -18.86 -10.61
CA PRO A 143 -1.44 -19.86 -11.13
C PRO A 143 -2.82 -19.79 -10.46
N TRP A 144 -2.84 -19.67 -9.13
CA TRP A 144 -4.09 -19.52 -8.37
C TRP A 144 -4.76 -18.18 -8.67
N GLN A 145 -3.99 -17.09 -8.75
CA GLN A 145 -4.51 -15.78 -9.14
C GLN A 145 -5.19 -15.82 -10.51
N GLY A 146 -4.59 -16.50 -11.49
CA GLY A 146 -5.16 -16.73 -12.81
C GLY A 146 -6.48 -17.51 -12.75
N ALA A 147 -6.49 -18.66 -12.05
CA ALA A 147 -7.67 -19.50 -11.90
C ALA A 147 -8.84 -18.74 -11.23
N ILE A 148 -8.57 -18.02 -10.15
CA ILE A 148 -9.54 -17.18 -9.42
C ILE A 148 -10.09 -16.07 -10.31
N THR A 149 -9.23 -15.43 -11.12
CA THR A 149 -9.64 -14.37 -12.04
C THR A 149 -10.54 -14.89 -13.16
N VAL A 150 -10.19 -16.03 -13.76
CA VAL A 150 -11.00 -16.71 -14.78
C VAL A 150 -12.34 -17.15 -14.20
N ALA A 151 -12.34 -17.75 -13.01
CA ALA A 151 -13.57 -18.13 -12.31
C ALA A 151 -14.51 -16.94 -12.10
N GLY A 152 -13.99 -15.78 -11.67
CA GLY A 152 -14.81 -14.57 -11.51
C GLY A 152 -15.48 -14.14 -12.81
N ARG A 153 -14.80 -14.27 -13.96
CA ARG A 153 -15.39 -13.92 -15.26
C ARG A 153 -16.42 -14.94 -15.73
N LEU A 154 -16.13 -16.24 -15.62
CA LEU A 154 -16.98 -17.31 -16.17
C LEU A 154 -18.19 -17.64 -15.28
N LEU A 155 -18.07 -17.44 -13.97
CA LEU A 155 -19.09 -17.80 -12.99
C LEU A 155 -20.00 -16.63 -12.60
N THR A 156 -19.75 -15.42 -13.10
CA THR A 156 -20.66 -14.28 -12.86
C THR A 156 -22.02 -14.56 -13.51
N ARG A 157 -23.10 -14.20 -12.81
CA ARG A 157 -24.50 -14.46 -13.15
C ARG A 157 -25.35 -13.26 -12.71
N GLU A 158 -26.59 -13.20 -13.18
CA GLU A 158 -27.51 -12.09 -12.87
C GLU A 158 -27.74 -11.87 -11.37
N HIS A 159 -27.90 -12.95 -10.59
CA HIS A 159 -28.07 -12.82 -9.14
C HIS A 159 -26.85 -12.18 -8.46
N HIS A 160 -25.63 -12.43 -8.96
CA HIS A 160 -24.43 -11.78 -8.43
C HIS A 160 -24.45 -10.26 -8.71
N LEU A 161 -24.93 -9.86 -9.89
CA LEU A 161 -25.08 -8.45 -10.26
C LEU A 161 -26.18 -7.78 -9.44
N ALA A 162 -27.30 -8.45 -9.21
CA ALA A 162 -28.41 -7.94 -8.42
C ALA A 162 -27.97 -7.61 -6.98
N VAL A 163 -27.35 -8.57 -6.29
CA VAL A 163 -26.85 -8.38 -4.92
C VAL A 163 -25.76 -7.31 -4.85
N ALA A 164 -24.84 -7.28 -5.82
CA ALA A 164 -23.81 -6.24 -5.88
C ALA A 164 -24.42 -4.84 -6.08
N ARG A 165 -25.44 -4.72 -6.93
CA ARG A 165 -26.14 -3.46 -7.20
C ARG A 165 -26.93 -2.99 -5.98
N GLU A 166 -27.62 -3.89 -5.30
CA GLU A 166 -28.36 -3.56 -4.08
C GLU A 166 -27.46 -2.94 -3.00
N LEU A 167 -26.33 -3.60 -2.69
CA LEU A 167 -25.34 -3.08 -1.74
C LEU A 167 -24.78 -1.72 -2.16
N LEU A 168 -24.36 -1.58 -3.42
CA LEU A 168 -23.71 -0.36 -3.89
C LEU A 168 -24.69 0.80 -4.03
N GLU A 169 -25.94 0.54 -4.41
CA GLU A 169 -26.99 1.56 -4.45
C GLU A 169 -27.34 2.06 -3.06
N TYR A 170 -27.40 1.15 -2.07
CA TYR A 170 -27.56 1.52 -0.67
C TYR A 170 -26.42 2.45 -0.20
N ALA A 171 -25.17 2.10 -0.50
CA ALA A 171 -24.02 2.94 -0.19
C ALA A 171 -24.08 4.30 -0.90
N ARG A 172 -24.47 4.33 -2.17
CA ARG A 172 -24.65 5.57 -2.96
C ARG A 172 -25.74 6.46 -2.37
N GLN A 173 -26.88 5.89 -2.00
CA GLN A 173 -27.97 6.62 -1.38
C GLN A 173 -27.53 7.27 -0.06
N ARG A 174 -26.78 6.54 0.78
CA ARG A 174 -26.22 7.11 2.02
C ARG A 174 -25.22 8.24 1.75
N ALA A 175 -24.32 8.08 0.78
CA ALA A 175 -23.38 9.12 0.38
C ALA A 175 -24.11 10.42 -0.04
N SER A 176 -25.20 10.29 -0.79
CA SER A 176 -26.04 11.40 -1.21
C SER A 176 -26.79 12.04 -0.05
N GLN A 177 -27.44 11.24 0.80
CA GLN A 177 -28.23 11.74 1.93
C GLN A 177 -27.40 12.41 3.01
N LEU A 178 -26.24 11.85 3.35
CA LEU A 178 -25.40 12.34 4.46
C LEU A 178 -24.50 13.49 4.04
N LEU A 179 -23.93 13.42 2.83
CA LEU A 179 -22.84 14.30 2.40
C LEU A 179 -23.14 15.06 1.10
N GLY A 180 -24.30 14.83 0.47
CA GLY A 180 -24.62 15.40 -0.85
C GLY A 180 -23.69 14.92 -1.96
N LEU A 181 -23.03 13.77 -1.78
CA LEU A 181 -22.10 13.20 -2.76
C LEU A 181 -22.82 12.26 -3.71
N THR A 182 -22.49 12.36 -5.00
CA THR A 182 -23.05 11.51 -6.06
C THR A 182 -21.92 10.78 -6.77
N ILE A 183 -22.15 9.51 -7.11
CA ILE A 183 -21.27 8.74 -8.00
C ILE A 183 -21.99 8.56 -9.34
N ALA A 184 -21.31 8.89 -10.44
CA ALA A 184 -21.83 8.74 -11.79
C ALA A 184 -22.26 7.28 -12.08
N ASP A 185 -23.33 7.10 -12.85
CA ASP A 185 -23.88 5.77 -13.15
C ASP A 185 -22.86 4.84 -13.82
N SER A 186 -21.98 5.37 -14.69
CA SER A 186 -20.89 4.59 -15.29
C SER A 186 -19.90 4.03 -14.27
N ASN A 187 -19.57 4.82 -13.24
CA ASN A 187 -18.67 4.40 -12.18
C ASN A 187 -19.37 3.39 -11.26
N MET A 188 -20.67 3.58 -11.02
CA MET A 188 -21.49 2.60 -10.30
C MET A 188 -21.55 1.26 -11.03
N ASP A 189 -21.82 1.24 -12.33
CA ASP A 189 -21.85 0.01 -13.12
C ASP A 189 -20.49 -0.71 -13.14
N MET A 190 -19.39 0.05 -13.18
CA MET A 190 -18.04 -0.50 -13.02
C MET A 190 -17.87 -1.17 -11.64
N LEU A 191 -18.24 -0.50 -10.54
CA LEU A 191 -18.14 -1.03 -9.18
C LEU A 191 -19.02 -2.28 -9.01
N VAL A 192 -20.25 -2.26 -9.55
CA VAL A 192 -21.16 -3.42 -9.55
C VAL A 192 -20.54 -4.60 -10.30
N GLY A 193 -20.00 -4.37 -11.50
CA GLY A 193 -19.33 -5.41 -12.27
C GLY A 193 -18.06 -5.94 -11.59
N MET A 194 -17.33 -5.10 -10.86
CA MET A 194 -16.20 -5.54 -10.04
C MET A 194 -16.66 -6.44 -8.90
N GLN A 195 -17.64 -5.98 -8.11
CA GLN A 195 -18.13 -6.69 -6.94
C GLN A 195 -18.81 -8.01 -7.31
N ALA A 196 -19.60 -8.05 -8.39
CA ALA A 196 -20.22 -9.28 -8.88
C ALA A 196 -19.17 -10.34 -9.25
N ARG A 197 -18.05 -9.94 -9.88
CA ARG A 197 -16.93 -10.85 -10.19
C ARG A 197 -16.21 -11.32 -8.93
N LYS A 198 -16.05 -10.44 -7.93
CA LYS A 198 -15.49 -10.81 -6.61
C LYS A 198 -16.39 -11.83 -5.91
N LEU A 199 -17.70 -11.62 -5.92
CA LEU A 199 -18.69 -12.54 -5.36
C LEU A 199 -18.65 -13.92 -6.04
N ALA A 200 -18.68 -13.94 -7.37
CA ALA A 200 -18.71 -15.18 -8.16
C ALA A 200 -17.47 -16.07 -7.95
N ARG A 201 -16.31 -15.48 -7.65
CA ARG A 201 -15.04 -16.22 -7.44
C ARG A 201 -14.79 -16.62 -5.97
N LEU A 202 -15.61 -16.19 -5.01
CA LEU A 202 -15.39 -16.46 -3.58
C LEU A 202 -15.17 -17.95 -3.26
N PRO A 203 -16.00 -18.90 -3.76
CA PRO A 203 -15.79 -20.31 -3.44
C PRO A 203 -14.44 -20.86 -3.91
N VAL A 204 -14.00 -20.47 -5.13
CA VAL A 204 -12.71 -20.88 -5.70
C VAL A 204 -11.55 -20.25 -4.93
N MET A 205 -11.70 -18.98 -4.56
CA MET A 205 -10.71 -18.26 -3.77
C MET A 205 -10.53 -18.88 -2.37
N GLN A 206 -11.62 -19.14 -1.64
CA GLN A 206 -11.58 -19.79 -0.34
C GLN A 206 -10.97 -21.20 -0.43
N PHE A 207 -11.32 -21.97 -1.47
CA PHE A 207 -10.70 -23.26 -1.71
C PHE A 207 -9.18 -23.15 -1.91
N ALA A 208 -8.72 -22.21 -2.73
CA ALA A 208 -7.30 -21.98 -2.97
C ALA A 208 -6.56 -21.60 -1.67
N TYR A 209 -7.14 -20.73 -0.84
CA TYR A 209 -6.56 -20.35 0.45
C TYR A 209 -6.49 -21.51 1.42
N ARG A 210 -7.56 -22.31 1.57
CA ARG A 210 -7.51 -23.52 2.40
C ARG A 210 -6.41 -24.47 1.94
N ARG A 211 -6.29 -24.71 0.63
CA ARG A 211 -5.25 -25.57 0.07
C ARG A 211 -3.85 -25.05 0.32
N LEU A 212 -3.65 -23.73 0.26
CA LEU A 212 -2.37 -23.12 0.61
C LEU A 212 -2.03 -23.36 2.09
N LEU A 213 -2.96 -23.05 3.00
CA LEU A 213 -2.74 -23.19 4.43
C LEU A 213 -2.59 -24.66 4.85
N GLU A 214 -3.35 -25.60 4.28
CA GLU A 214 -3.21 -27.05 4.49
C GLU A 214 -1.84 -27.57 4.02
N ARG A 215 -1.32 -27.03 2.91
CA ARG A 215 -0.04 -27.46 2.35
C ARG A 215 1.13 -27.00 3.20
N VAL A 216 1.13 -25.72 3.58
CA VAL A 216 2.22 -25.08 4.33
C VAL A 216 2.15 -25.39 5.83
N GLN A 217 0.94 -25.55 6.37
CA GLN A 217 0.63 -25.73 7.79
C GLN A 217 1.22 -24.63 8.69
N PRO A 218 0.99 -23.34 8.36
CA PRO A 218 1.52 -22.25 9.16
C PRO A 218 0.71 -22.08 10.46
N ARG A 219 1.38 -21.57 11.48
CA ARG A 219 0.75 -21.07 12.71
C ARG A 219 0.53 -19.56 12.63
N LEU A 220 1.41 -18.88 11.91
CA LEU A 220 1.37 -17.45 11.61
C LEU A 220 1.42 -17.19 10.10
N VAL A 221 0.57 -16.29 9.62
CA VAL A 221 0.67 -15.72 8.28
C VAL A 221 1.01 -14.24 8.39
N LEU A 222 2.09 -13.81 7.75
CA LEU A 222 2.32 -12.40 7.43
C LEU A 222 1.68 -12.10 6.08
N LEU A 223 0.57 -11.38 6.07
CA LEU A 223 -0.20 -11.07 4.88
C LEU A 223 -0.11 -9.58 4.56
N GLU A 224 0.62 -9.24 3.50
CA GLU A 224 0.64 -7.87 2.96
C GLU A 224 -0.79 -7.48 2.57
N GLN A 225 -1.22 -6.26 2.95
CA GLN A 225 -2.58 -5.73 2.68
C GLN A 225 -3.72 -6.47 3.39
N ALA A 226 -3.49 -7.18 4.49
CA ALA A 226 -4.56 -7.96 5.14
C ALA A 226 -5.78 -7.12 5.60
N CYS A 227 -5.63 -5.83 5.91
CA CYS A 227 -6.73 -4.92 6.25
C CYS A 227 -7.55 -4.47 5.01
N TYR A 228 -7.03 -4.70 3.80
CA TYR A 228 -7.73 -4.37 2.56
C TYR A 228 -8.81 -5.40 2.28
N GLY A 229 -9.93 -4.91 1.79
CA GLY A 229 -11.13 -5.70 1.53
C GLY A 229 -10.94 -6.95 0.67
N ASP A 230 -10.01 -6.91 -0.29
CA ASP A 230 -9.71 -8.03 -1.19
C ASP A 230 -9.15 -9.26 -0.46
N PHE A 231 -8.56 -9.09 0.73
CA PHE A 231 -8.05 -10.17 1.56
C PHE A 231 -9.01 -10.61 2.68
N ALA A 232 -10.20 -10.02 2.77
CA ALA A 232 -11.23 -10.45 3.72
C ALA A 232 -11.51 -11.96 3.68
N PRO A 233 -11.62 -12.62 2.50
CA PRO A 233 -11.82 -14.07 2.44
C PRO A 233 -10.60 -14.87 2.93
N PHE A 234 -9.38 -14.33 2.80
CA PHE A 234 -8.17 -14.97 3.34
C PHE A 234 -8.20 -14.94 4.86
N ASN A 235 -8.44 -13.77 5.46
CA ASN A 235 -8.51 -13.61 6.91
C ASN A 235 -9.55 -14.54 7.53
N GLN A 236 -10.73 -14.63 6.91
CA GLN A 236 -11.78 -15.53 7.37
C GLN A 236 -11.35 -17.00 7.30
N VAL A 237 -10.78 -17.44 6.16
CA VAL A 237 -10.30 -18.82 6.00
C VAL A 237 -9.19 -19.16 7.00
N ALA A 238 -8.25 -18.24 7.23
CA ALA A 238 -7.18 -18.44 8.21
C ALA A 238 -7.74 -18.60 9.63
N ARG A 239 -8.68 -17.74 10.04
CA ARG A 239 -9.36 -17.83 11.34
C ARG A 239 -10.10 -19.16 11.53
N GLU A 240 -10.88 -19.58 10.54
CA GLU A 240 -11.58 -20.87 10.55
C GLU A 240 -10.61 -22.06 10.69
N MET A 241 -9.38 -21.92 10.21
CA MET A 241 -8.32 -22.92 10.32
C MET A 241 -7.43 -22.75 11.56
N GLY A 242 -7.75 -21.83 12.47
CA GLY A 242 -6.96 -21.56 13.67
C GLY A 242 -5.59 -20.93 13.39
N VAL A 243 -5.41 -20.33 12.22
CA VAL A 243 -4.15 -19.69 11.80
C VAL A 243 -4.19 -18.19 12.12
N ARG A 244 -3.19 -17.72 12.85
CA ARG A 244 -3.03 -16.30 13.17
C ARG A 244 -2.56 -15.53 11.94
N VAL A 245 -3.08 -14.32 11.74
CA VAL A 245 -2.72 -13.46 10.59
C VAL A 245 -2.27 -12.10 11.12
N ALA A 246 -1.14 -11.62 10.62
CA ALA A 246 -0.60 -10.31 10.87
C ALA A 246 -0.38 -9.58 9.56
N GLU A 247 -0.69 -8.29 9.52
CA GLU A 247 -0.26 -7.44 8.42
C GLU A 247 1.01 -6.68 8.78
N PRO A 248 2.13 -6.90 8.07
CA PRO A 248 3.23 -5.94 8.11
C PRO A 248 2.83 -4.65 7.41
N GLN A 249 3.08 -3.51 8.06
CA GLN A 249 2.99 -2.22 7.38
C GLN A 249 3.91 -2.25 6.14
N HIS A 250 3.42 -1.73 5.02
CA HIS A 250 4.09 -1.78 3.72
C HIS A 250 4.08 -0.42 2.99
N GLY A 251 3.62 0.63 3.68
CA GLY A 251 3.54 2.00 3.20
C GLY A 251 2.96 2.92 4.26
N MET A 252 2.62 4.14 3.87
CA MET A 252 1.93 5.13 4.69
C MET A 252 0.59 4.60 5.21
N VAL A 253 0.35 4.81 6.50
CA VAL A 253 -0.97 4.66 7.12
C VAL A 253 -1.34 5.95 7.85
N SER A 254 -2.58 6.41 7.73
CA SER A 254 -2.97 7.70 8.32
C SER A 254 -4.47 7.75 8.59
N GLY A 255 -4.90 8.82 9.28
CA GLY A 255 -6.33 9.13 9.44
C GLY A 255 -7.04 9.44 8.13
N GLY A 256 -6.30 9.61 7.03
CA GLY A 256 -6.80 9.79 5.66
C GLY A 256 -6.75 8.51 4.82
N HIS A 257 -6.35 7.36 5.38
CA HIS A 257 -6.19 6.12 4.64
C HIS A 257 -7.41 5.19 4.78
N ASP A 258 -8.14 5.00 3.68
CA ASP A 258 -9.40 4.25 3.62
C ASP A 258 -9.29 2.81 4.13
N ALA A 259 -8.17 2.12 3.88
CA ALA A 259 -7.96 0.74 4.36
C ALA A 259 -7.76 0.57 5.88
N TYR A 260 -7.52 1.65 6.65
CA TYR A 260 -7.19 1.53 8.09
C TYR A 260 -8.10 2.35 9.01
N CYS A 261 -9.07 3.07 8.43
CA CYS A 261 -10.04 3.85 9.16
C CYS A 261 -11.46 3.33 8.89
N TYR A 262 -12.23 3.02 9.92
CA TYR A 262 -13.54 2.38 9.86
C TYR A 262 -14.55 3.09 10.76
N ALA A 263 -15.81 3.10 10.35
CA ALA A 263 -16.91 3.58 11.18
C ALA A 263 -17.08 2.77 12.48
N PRO A 264 -17.63 3.38 13.55
CA PRO A 264 -17.93 2.69 14.82
C PRO A 264 -18.66 1.34 14.64
N VAL A 265 -19.74 1.29 13.87
CA VAL A 265 -20.51 0.05 13.63
C VAL A 265 -19.65 -1.10 13.10
N LEU A 266 -18.71 -0.82 12.19
CA LEU A 266 -17.81 -1.86 11.67
C LEU A 266 -16.73 -2.26 12.66
N ARG A 267 -16.20 -1.31 13.45
CA ARG A 267 -15.16 -1.59 14.46
C ARG A 267 -15.66 -2.48 15.59
N GLU A 268 -16.92 -2.31 15.97
CA GLU A 268 -17.57 -3.03 17.07
C GLU A 268 -18.14 -4.38 16.61
N SER A 269 -18.27 -4.60 15.30
CA SER A 269 -18.82 -5.84 14.73
C SER A 269 -17.82 -7.00 14.75
N GLU A 270 -18.14 -8.06 15.50
CA GLU A 270 -17.39 -9.32 15.48
C GLU A 270 -17.35 -9.92 14.06
N ALA A 271 -18.47 -9.87 13.33
CA ALA A 271 -18.55 -10.38 11.97
C ALA A 271 -17.60 -9.63 11.02
N TYR A 272 -17.45 -8.31 11.19
CA TYR A 272 -16.52 -7.54 10.37
C TYR A 272 -15.07 -7.78 10.79
N ARG A 273 -14.79 -7.92 12.09
CA ARG A 273 -13.44 -8.26 12.60
C ARG A 273 -12.93 -9.60 12.07
N ALA A 274 -13.81 -10.55 11.76
CA ALA A 274 -13.44 -11.79 11.09
C ALA A 274 -12.83 -11.57 9.69
N CYS A 275 -13.14 -10.45 9.03
CA CYS A 275 -12.59 -10.05 7.74
C CYS A 275 -11.23 -9.33 7.84
N LEU A 276 -10.71 -9.08 9.04
CA LEU A 276 -9.47 -8.36 9.30
C LEU A 276 -8.38 -9.30 9.85
N PRO A 277 -7.09 -8.92 9.81
CA PRO A 277 -6.04 -9.68 10.48
C PRO A 277 -6.22 -9.67 12.00
N HIS A 278 -5.45 -10.50 12.70
CA HIS A 278 -5.39 -10.48 14.16
C HIS A 278 -4.53 -9.31 14.64
N ASP A 279 -3.40 -9.11 13.95
CA ASP A 279 -2.39 -8.12 14.29
C ASP A 279 -2.07 -7.19 13.13
N PHE A 280 -1.69 -5.96 13.44
CA PHE A 280 -1.02 -5.04 12.52
C PHE A 280 0.37 -4.72 13.08
N LEU A 281 1.40 -4.92 12.28
CA LEU A 281 2.80 -4.69 12.64
C LEU A 281 3.23 -3.33 12.08
N GLY A 282 3.00 -2.30 12.87
CA GLY A 282 3.31 -0.92 12.53
C GLY A 282 4.78 -0.57 12.73
N TYR A 283 5.27 0.39 11.96
CA TYR A 283 6.66 0.83 12.03
C TYR A 283 6.97 1.66 13.28
N GLY A 284 5.96 2.28 13.90
CA GLY A 284 6.13 3.19 15.03
C GLY A 284 4.81 3.44 15.76
N ALA A 285 4.91 3.95 16.99
CA ALA A 285 3.74 4.30 17.80
C ALA A 285 2.92 5.43 17.13
N TRP A 286 3.59 6.37 16.46
CA TRP A 286 2.93 7.43 15.71
C TRP A 286 2.00 6.85 14.64
N TRP A 287 2.49 5.97 13.77
CA TRP A 287 1.66 5.31 12.74
C TRP A 287 0.43 4.60 13.32
N ASN A 288 0.61 3.87 14.43
CA ASN A 288 -0.48 3.15 15.08
C ASN A 288 -1.56 4.09 15.66
N SER A 289 -1.16 5.29 16.10
CA SER A 289 -2.08 6.32 16.61
C SER A 289 -2.94 6.96 15.51
N GLN A 290 -2.47 6.92 14.26
CA GLN A 290 -3.16 7.56 13.13
C GLN A 290 -4.36 6.75 12.61
N ILE A 291 -4.48 5.49 13.01
CA ILE A 291 -5.47 4.56 12.43
C ILE A 291 -6.39 3.98 13.51
N ASN A 292 -7.64 3.70 13.14
CA ASN A 292 -8.65 3.18 14.08
C ASN A 292 -9.06 1.72 13.81
N VAL A 293 -8.38 1.02 12.89
CA VAL A 293 -8.57 -0.40 12.58
C VAL A 293 -8.65 -1.26 13.86
N PRO A 294 -9.67 -2.14 14.01
CA PRO A 294 -9.95 -2.88 15.25
C PRO A 294 -9.11 -4.17 15.38
N VAL A 295 -7.79 -4.05 15.28
CA VAL A 295 -6.82 -5.15 15.40
C VAL A 295 -5.79 -4.86 16.48
N HIS A 296 -5.05 -5.88 16.93
CA HIS A 296 -3.96 -5.65 17.89
C HIS A 296 -2.76 -5.02 17.18
N LYS A 297 -2.33 -3.83 17.61
CA LYS A 297 -1.27 -3.08 16.95
C LYS A 297 0.05 -3.31 17.67
N TRP A 298 1.04 -3.82 16.94
CA TRP A 298 2.41 -3.97 17.39
C TRP A 298 3.26 -2.85 16.81
N VAL A 299 4.29 -2.46 17.55
CA VAL A 299 5.35 -1.57 17.05
C VAL A 299 6.57 -2.44 16.80
N ILE A 300 6.96 -2.56 15.54
CA ILE A 300 8.06 -3.44 15.11
C ILE A 300 9.20 -2.71 14.41
N GLY A 301 9.12 -1.40 14.15
CA GLY A 301 10.14 -0.70 13.34
C GLY A 301 10.03 -0.98 11.85
N ASN A 302 10.73 -0.20 11.02
CA ASN A 302 10.82 -0.45 9.57
C ASN A 302 12.18 -1.10 9.26
N PRO A 303 12.21 -2.39 8.85
CA PRO A 303 13.46 -3.07 8.56
C PRO A 303 14.25 -2.43 7.43
N HIS A 304 13.59 -2.09 6.32
CA HIS A 304 14.27 -1.54 5.15
C HIS A 304 14.86 -0.16 5.44
N TYR A 305 14.08 0.74 6.06
CA TYR A 305 14.56 2.06 6.46
C TYR A 305 15.76 1.95 7.41
N SER A 306 15.68 1.07 8.41
CA SER A 306 16.76 0.89 9.40
C SER A 306 18.07 0.44 8.75
N GLU A 307 18.01 -0.52 7.84
CA GLU A 307 19.20 -1.04 7.15
C GLU A 307 19.77 -0.03 6.14
N GLN A 308 18.91 0.73 5.45
CA GLN A 308 19.36 1.80 4.54
C GLN A 308 20.00 2.96 5.30
N ARG A 309 19.42 3.36 6.44
CA ARG A 309 20.04 4.40 7.28
C ARG A 309 21.40 3.95 7.82
N ARG A 310 21.54 2.67 8.21
CA ARG A 310 22.81 2.10 8.66
C ARG A 310 23.86 2.10 7.54
N SER A 311 23.49 1.77 6.31
CA SER A 311 24.43 1.77 5.18
C SER A 311 24.91 3.17 4.80
N MET A 312 24.05 4.19 4.96
CA MET A 312 24.36 5.59 4.62
C MET A 312 25.14 6.35 5.69
N ALA A 313 25.15 5.92 6.95
CA ALA A 313 25.88 6.58 8.04
C ALA A 313 27.39 6.75 7.79
N PHE A 314 27.92 6.09 6.75
CA PHE A 314 29.33 6.11 6.36
C PHE A 314 29.63 6.98 5.13
N ALA A 315 28.63 7.65 4.53
CA ALA A 315 28.79 8.45 3.32
C ALA A 315 28.54 9.94 3.60
N GLU A 316 29.60 10.73 3.70
CA GLU A 316 29.47 12.20 3.66
C GLU A 316 29.17 12.63 2.23
N THR A 317 27.96 13.13 1.98
CA THR A 317 27.53 13.67 0.69
C THR A 317 27.09 15.11 0.87
N GLU A 318 27.54 16.00 0.00
CA GLU A 318 27.11 17.40 0.03
C GLU A 318 25.63 17.51 -0.36
N GLN A 319 24.82 18.03 0.56
CA GLN A 319 23.38 18.19 0.37
C GLN A 319 23.06 19.49 -0.36
N THR A 320 22.86 19.41 -1.67
CA THR A 320 22.66 20.56 -2.57
C THR A 320 21.33 20.53 -3.34
N ASP A 321 20.59 19.41 -3.25
CA ASP A 321 19.37 19.20 -4.04
C ASP A 321 18.11 19.64 -3.30
N ILE A 322 17.19 20.25 -4.04
CA ILE A 322 15.76 20.29 -3.68
C ILE A 322 15.09 19.15 -4.46
N LEU A 323 14.78 18.06 -3.76
CA LEU A 323 14.20 16.85 -4.33
C LEU A 323 12.67 16.88 -4.22
N LEU A 324 11.98 17.00 -5.34
CA LEU A 324 10.53 16.88 -5.43
C LEU A 324 10.13 15.43 -5.73
N LEU A 325 9.20 14.88 -4.95
CA LEU A 325 8.68 13.52 -5.13
C LEU A 325 7.34 13.54 -5.87
N GLY A 326 7.30 13.01 -7.09
CA GLY A 326 6.04 12.79 -7.81
C GLY A 326 5.12 11.78 -7.11
N ASP A 327 3.81 11.90 -7.33
CA ASP A 327 2.78 11.08 -6.67
C ASP A 327 2.27 9.91 -7.50
N GLY A 328 2.66 9.81 -8.78
CA GLY A 328 2.25 8.74 -9.67
C GLY A 328 1.02 9.05 -10.51
N ILE A 329 0.47 10.26 -10.39
CA ILE A 329 -0.81 10.64 -10.99
C ILE A 329 -0.68 11.99 -11.71
N GLU A 330 -0.13 13.01 -11.04
CA GLU A 330 -0.19 14.40 -11.51
C GLU A 330 1.21 14.98 -11.81
N PHE A 331 2.10 14.20 -12.44
CA PHE A 331 3.49 14.59 -12.74
C PHE A 331 3.67 16.03 -13.25
N SER A 332 2.76 16.50 -14.10
CA SER A 332 2.84 17.86 -14.68
C SER A 332 2.69 18.97 -13.63
N LEU A 333 1.94 18.76 -12.54
CA LEU A 333 1.85 19.71 -11.42
C LEU A 333 3.18 19.83 -10.68
N TYR A 334 3.84 18.70 -10.43
CA TYR A 334 5.16 18.66 -9.78
C TYR A 334 6.23 19.30 -10.66
N LEU A 335 6.17 19.09 -11.97
CA LEU A 335 7.08 19.73 -12.91
C LEU A 335 6.90 21.25 -12.94
N ALA A 336 5.66 21.74 -12.90
CA ALA A 336 5.39 23.18 -12.85
C ALA A 336 5.95 23.82 -11.57
N LEU A 337 5.73 23.19 -10.41
CA LEU A 337 6.31 23.63 -9.14
C LEU A 337 7.85 23.64 -9.20
N ALA A 338 8.46 22.58 -9.74
CA ALA A 338 9.92 22.50 -9.89
C ALA A 338 10.49 23.62 -10.78
N GLN A 339 9.80 23.94 -11.89
CA GLN A 339 10.22 25.00 -12.81
C GLN A 339 10.12 26.39 -12.17
N GLU A 340 9.06 26.65 -11.40
CA GLU A 340 8.92 27.90 -10.64
C GLU A 340 10.02 28.04 -9.58
N LEU A 341 10.33 26.96 -8.86
CA LEU A 341 11.42 26.95 -7.88
C LEU A 341 12.79 27.22 -8.52
N ALA A 342 13.07 26.63 -9.68
CA ALA A 342 14.32 26.86 -10.41
C ALA A 342 14.51 28.35 -10.74
N GLN A 343 13.43 29.04 -11.13
CA GLN A 343 13.45 30.48 -11.42
C GLN A 343 13.67 31.32 -10.15
N LEU A 344 12.96 31.00 -9.05
CA LEU A 344 13.06 31.76 -7.79
C LEU A 344 14.41 31.61 -7.11
N LEU A 345 15.00 30.40 -7.14
CA LEU A 345 16.25 30.09 -6.45
C LEU A 345 17.50 30.44 -7.27
N ARG A 346 17.37 30.77 -8.56
CA ARG A 346 18.44 31.29 -9.44
C ARG A 346 19.75 30.50 -9.36
N GLY A 347 19.65 29.17 -9.37
CA GLY A 347 20.80 28.27 -9.35
C GLY A 347 21.49 28.08 -7.99
N ARG A 348 20.94 28.64 -6.89
CA ARG A 348 21.46 28.40 -5.53
C ARG A 348 21.38 26.93 -5.12
N TYR A 349 20.38 26.22 -5.62
CA TYR A 349 20.20 24.78 -5.41
C TYR A 349 19.94 24.10 -6.74
N ARG A 350 20.23 22.81 -6.80
CA ARG A 350 19.86 21.96 -7.93
C ARG A 350 18.43 21.46 -7.72
N ILE A 351 17.55 21.72 -8.68
CA ILE A 351 16.16 21.27 -8.59
C ILE A 351 16.03 19.92 -9.27
N VAL A 352 15.60 18.93 -8.49
CA VAL A 352 15.51 17.54 -8.93
C VAL A 352 14.07 17.07 -8.75
N LEU A 353 13.42 16.65 -9.84
CA LEU A 353 12.12 16.02 -9.80
C LEU A 353 12.29 14.51 -9.97
N ARG A 354 11.82 13.75 -8.99
CA ARG A 354 11.81 12.30 -9.02
C ARG A 354 10.42 11.79 -9.43
N PRO A 355 10.30 11.13 -10.60
CA PRO A 355 9.07 10.47 -11.00
C PRO A 355 8.73 9.32 -10.05
N HIS A 356 7.46 9.16 -9.73
CA HIS A 356 6.95 7.97 -9.07
C HIS A 356 7.22 6.73 -9.96
N PRO A 357 7.41 5.52 -9.41
CA PRO A 357 7.64 4.32 -10.21
C PRO A 357 6.66 4.11 -11.37
N LEU A 358 5.40 4.50 -11.20
CA LEU A 358 4.35 4.42 -12.24
C LEU A 358 4.56 5.40 -13.40
N GLU A 359 5.24 6.54 -13.17
CA GLU A 359 5.46 7.60 -14.17
C GLU A 359 6.76 7.39 -14.97
N ARG A 360 7.71 6.61 -14.43
CA ARG A 360 9.09 6.54 -14.95
C ARG A 360 9.18 6.22 -16.44
N ALA A 361 8.37 5.27 -16.92
CA ALA A 361 8.41 4.87 -18.32
C ALA A 361 7.99 6.01 -19.26
N GLU A 362 6.89 6.69 -18.94
CA GLU A 362 6.40 7.84 -19.71
C GLU A 362 7.35 9.03 -19.61
N VAL A 363 7.82 9.35 -18.40
CA VAL A 363 8.73 10.47 -18.16
C VAL A 363 10.05 10.28 -18.89
N GLN A 364 10.60 9.06 -18.93
CA GLN A 364 11.83 8.76 -19.67
C GLN A 364 11.66 8.95 -21.19
N LEU A 365 10.47 8.66 -21.73
CA LEU A 365 10.16 8.92 -23.14
C LEU A 365 10.03 10.42 -23.42
N ARG A 366 9.42 11.17 -22.50
CA ARG A 366 9.19 12.62 -22.63
C ARG A 366 10.46 13.44 -22.43
N PHE A 367 11.36 13.01 -21.54
CA PHE A 367 12.60 13.70 -21.18
C PHE A 367 13.80 12.75 -21.27
N PRO A 368 14.18 12.29 -22.48
CA PRO A 368 15.22 11.27 -22.66
C PRO A 368 16.61 11.71 -22.18
N GLU A 369 16.86 13.02 -22.17
CA GLU A 369 18.11 13.62 -21.68
C GLU A 369 18.15 13.76 -20.14
N GLY A 370 17.10 13.32 -19.43
CA GLY A 370 17.02 13.41 -17.98
C GLY A 370 16.83 14.83 -17.47
N ARG A 371 16.28 15.74 -18.28
CA ARG A 371 16.05 17.15 -17.92
C ARG A 371 14.79 17.72 -18.54
N ALA A 372 14.19 18.68 -17.84
CA ALA A 372 13.07 19.50 -18.29
C ALA A 372 13.39 20.99 -18.06
N GLY A 373 14.20 21.57 -18.96
CA GLY A 373 14.81 22.88 -18.74
C GLY A 373 15.85 22.84 -17.62
N ASP A 374 15.70 23.70 -16.61
CA ASP A 374 16.60 23.77 -15.45
C ASP A 374 16.29 22.71 -14.38
N VAL A 375 15.25 21.90 -14.56
CA VAL A 375 14.89 20.80 -13.66
C VAL A 375 15.56 19.51 -14.12
N LEU A 376 16.27 18.84 -13.21
CA LEU A 376 16.79 17.49 -13.43
C LEU A 376 15.71 16.45 -13.15
N ILE A 377 15.66 15.41 -13.97
CA ILE A 377 14.79 14.25 -13.74
C ILE A 377 15.63 13.14 -13.13
N ASP A 378 15.26 12.71 -11.92
CA ASP A 378 15.99 11.66 -11.20
C ASP A 378 15.71 10.28 -11.80
N PRO A 379 16.72 9.59 -12.37
CA PRO A 379 16.55 8.26 -12.95
C PRO A 379 16.74 7.14 -11.92
N ASN A 380 17.16 7.47 -10.68
CA ASN A 380 17.55 6.47 -9.70
C ASN A 380 16.39 5.54 -9.35
N ARG A 381 16.67 4.23 -9.35
CA ARG A 381 15.68 3.23 -8.93
C ARG A 381 15.46 3.27 -7.43
N ASP A 382 16.55 3.29 -6.67
CA ASP A 382 16.54 3.47 -5.23
C ASP A 382 16.27 4.94 -4.89
N ILE A 383 15.50 5.19 -3.83
CA ILE A 383 15.15 6.54 -3.37
C ILE A 383 16.14 7.06 -2.32
N TYR A 384 16.78 6.15 -1.57
CA TYR A 384 17.71 6.50 -0.51
C TYR A 384 18.96 7.19 -1.03
N SER A 385 19.44 6.82 -2.23
CA SER A 385 20.52 7.53 -2.92
C SER A 385 20.18 8.99 -3.21
N SER A 386 18.93 9.28 -3.53
CA SER A 386 18.47 10.64 -3.82
C SER A 386 18.24 11.45 -2.52
N PHE A 387 17.88 10.79 -1.43
CA PHE A 387 17.81 11.44 -0.12
C PHE A 387 19.19 11.89 0.39
N ALA A 388 20.24 11.13 0.10
CA ALA A 388 21.60 11.45 0.56
C ALA A 388 22.13 12.79 0.00
N THR A 389 21.71 13.20 -1.21
CA THR A 389 22.11 14.48 -1.82
C THR A 389 21.12 15.62 -1.55
N ALA A 390 19.98 15.33 -0.92
CA ALA A 390 18.89 16.28 -0.73
C ALA A 390 19.16 17.23 0.44
N HIS A 391 19.29 18.52 0.13
CA HIS A 391 19.16 19.60 1.10
C HIS A 391 17.74 19.63 1.67
N ALA A 392 16.75 19.48 0.80
CA ALA A 392 15.35 19.38 1.17
C ALA A 392 14.63 18.35 0.31
N VAL A 393 13.74 17.58 0.93
CA VAL A 393 12.78 16.72 0.25
C VAL A 393 11.41 17.35 0.35
N VAL A 394 10.73 17.42 -0.80
CA VAL A 394 9.45 18.08 -0.99
C VAL A 394 8.48 17.10 -1.64
N GLY A 395 7.24 17.07 -1.17
CA GLY A 395 6.21 16.21 -1.75
C GLY A 395 4.86 16.42 -1.09
N GLU A 396 3.84 15.74 -1.59
CA GLU A 396 2.46 15.96 -1.19
C GLU A 396 1.89 14.74 -0.44
N VAL A 397 1.74 13.58 -1.10
CA VAL A 397 1.28 12.33 -0.46
C VAL A 397 2.25 11.21 -0.78
N SER A 398 3.33 11.11 -0.01
CA SER A 398 4.34 10.07 -0.21
C SER A 398 4.91 9.55 1.11
N THR A 399 5.03 8.22 1.22
CA THR A 399 5.80 7.56 2.30
C THR A 399 7.28 8.02 2.27
N GLY A 400 7.78 8.43 1.10
CA GLY A 400 9.12 8.96 0.93
C GLY A 400 9.42 10.20 1.79
N LEU A 401 8.41 11.01 2.14
CA LEU A 401 8.59 12.13 3.06
C LEU A 401 9.01 11.66 4.46
N PHE A 402 8.40 10.57 4.94
CA PHE A 402 8.76 9.98 6.23
C PHE A 402 10.09 9.26 6.15
N GLU A 403 10.35 8.53 5.05
CA GLU A 403 11.63 7.83 4.84
C GLU A 403 12.80 8.80 4.69
N ALA A 404 12.58 10.03 4.25
CA ALA A 404 13.62 11.06 4.18
C ALA A 404 14.01 11.62 5.56
N GLN A 405 13.19 11.44 6.60
CA GLN A 405 13.49 11.93 7.95
C GLN A 405 14.76 11.27 8.50
N GLY A 406 15.65 12.09 9.06
CA GLY A 406 16.96 11.64 9.56
C GLY A 406 17.96 11.25 8.47
N ILE A 407 17.67 11.52 7.19
CA ILE A 407 18.59 11.33 6.05
C ILE A 407 18.78 12.65 5.29
N ALA A 408 17.69 13.26 4.84
CA ALA A 408 17.73 14.57 4.20
C ALA A 408 17.83 15.70 5.23
N GLY A 409 18.42 16.83 4.86
CA GLY A 409 18.55 17.99 5.74
C GLY A 409 17.20 18.57 6.19
N ARG A 410 16.20 18.55 5.29
CA ARG A 410 14.84 19.08 5.54
C ARG A 410 13.78 18.22 4.84
N VAL A 411 12.59 18.17 5.42
CA VAL A 411 11.40 17.60 4.77
C VAL A 411 10.24 18.58 4.87
N LEU A 412 9.63 18.91 3.73
CA LEU A 412 8.50 19.83 3.64
C LEU A 412 7.32 19.19 2.90
N LEU A 413 6.12 19.49 3.38
CA LEU A 413 4.86 19.00 2.83
C LEU A 413 4.20 20.08 1.96
N TRP A 414 3.87 19.72 0.72
CA TRP A 414 3.01 20.54 -0.12
C TRP A 414 1.55 20.42 0.34
N GLU A 415 1.01 21.46 0.98
CA GLU A 415 -0.29 21.43 1.66
C GLU A 415 -1.50 21.67 0.72
N THR A 416 -1.65 20.81 -0.26
CA THR A 416 -2.85 20.80 -1.10
C THR A 416 -4.06 20.25 -0.35
N ALA A 417 -5.25 20.35 -0.94
CA ALA A 417 -6.45 19.69 -0.42
C ALA A 417 -6.28 18.16 -0.29
N LYS A 418 -5.52 17.54 -1.21
CA LYS A 418 -5.21 16.10 -1.23
C LYS A 418 -4.25 15.73 -0.09
N ALA A 419 -3.23 16.54 0.17
CA ALA A 419 -2.34 16.34 1.32
C ALA A 419 -3.08 16.46 2.65
N ARG A 420 -3.92 17.51 2.83
CA ARG A 420 -4.71 17.69 4.06
C ARG A 420 -5.71 16.56 4.30
N PHE A 421 -6.29 16.00 3.24
CA PHE A 421 -7.15 14.81 3.33
C PHE A 421 -6.35 13.57 3.74
N SER A 422 -5.20 13.34 3.08
CA SER A 422 -4.39 12.13 3.27
C SER A 422 -3.61 12.16 4.59
N TYR A 423 -3.22 13.33 5.05
CA TYR A 423 -2.48 13.59 6.29
C TYR A 423 -3.23 14.61 7.14
N PRO A 424 -4.37 14.25 7.75
CA PRO A 424 -5.07 15.18 8.64
C PRO A 424 -4.21 15.58 9.86
N GLN A 425 -3.20 14.77 10.20
CA GLN A 425 -2.15 15.07 11.15
C GLN A 425 -0.81 14.62 10.55
N HIS A 426 0.21 15.48 10.61
CA HIS A 426 1.56 15.16 10.16
C HIS A 426 2.62 15.97 10.94
N PRO A 427 3.87 15.50 10.98
CA PRO A 427 4.96 16.19 11.65
C PRO A 427 5.63 17.28 10.79
N PHE A 428 5.29 17.38 9.51
CA PHE A 428 6.04 18.20 8.55
C PHE A 428 5.67 19.68 8.58
N CYS A 429 6.64 20.52 8.22
CA CYS A 429 6.39 21.91 7.87
C CYS A 429 5.66 21.98 6.52
N GLY A 430 4.53 22.66 6.49
CA GLY A 430 3.71 22.85 5.30
C GLY A 430 4.08 24.09 4.49
N PHE A 431 3.80 24.06 3.19
CA PHE A 431 3.78 25.23 2.30
C PHE A 431 2.67 25.05 1.27
N VAL A 432 2.07 26.13 0.75
CA VAL A 432 1.03 26.03 -0.29
C VAL A 432 1.53 26.31 -1.71
N ASP A 433 2.60 27.08 -1.86
CA ASP A 433 3.16 27.47 -3.17
C ASP A 433 4.70 27.59 -3.19
N ALA A 434 5.26 27.87 -4.36
CA ALA A 434 6.71 27.96 -4.56
C ALA A 434 7.36 29.08 -3.73
N ARG A 435 6.65 30.18 -3.45
CA ARG A 435 7.20 31.31 -2.68
C ARG A 435 7.31 30.94 -1.21
N GLU A 436 6.24 30.39 -0.64
CA GLU A 436 6.26 29.89 0.74
C GLU A 436 7.29 28.77 0.93
N LEU A 437 7.49 27.92 -0.09
CA LEU A 437 8.56 26.93 -0.06
C LEU A 437 9.94 27.59 0.00
N VAL A 438 10.21 28.62 -0.82
CA VAL A 438 11.48 29.36 -0.78
C VAL A 438 11.68 30.04 0.58
N GLU A 439 10.64 30.65 1.15
CA GLU A 439 10.68 31.23 2.49
C GLU A 439 11.03 30.17 3.55
N SER A 440 10.40 29.00 3.47
CA SER A 440 10.67 27.87 4.37
C SER A 440 12.10 27.34 4.22
N LEU A 441 12.64 27.27 3.00
CA LEU A 441 14.03 26.86 2.77
C LEU A 441 15.05 27.84 3.37
N GLN A 442 14.69 29.12 3.52
CA GLN A 442 15.54 30.14 4.12
C GLN A 442 15.41 30.21 5.64
N ALA A 443 14.28 29.75 6.20
CA ALA A 443 14.04 29.73 7.64
C ALA A 443 14.91 28.65 8.32
N PRO A 444 15.74 28.98 9.33
CA PRO A 444 16.72 28.04 9.88
C PRO A 444 16.13 26.71 10.36
N GLN A 445 14.96 26.74 10.99
CA GLN A 445 14.33 25.61 11.67
C GLN A 445 13.24 24.88 10.84
N ALA A 446 12.83 25.44 9.70
CA ALA A 446 11.70 24.89 8.95
C ALA A 446 12.02 23.54 8.30
N GLY A 447 11.19 22.54 8.59
CA GLY A 447 11.32 21.20 8.02
C GLY A 447 12.45 20.35 8.61
N GLN A 448 13.07 20.77 9.72
CA GLN A 448 14.04 19.90 10.44
C GLN A 448 13.31 18.68 11.04
N THR A 449 13.96 17.51 11.00
CA THR A 449 13.26 16.21 11.14
C THR A 449 13.61 15.41 12.40
N GLU A 450 14.42 15.96 13.31
CA GLU A 450 15.01 15.18 14.41
C GLU A 450 14.02 14.81 15.53
N ALA A 451 12.97 15.61 15.78
CA ALA A 451 12.17 15.51 17.01
C ALA A 451 11.24 14.28 17.11
N LEU A 452 10.92 13.59 16.00
CA LEU A 452 9.89 12.52 15.98
C LEU A 452 10.37 11.20 15.35
N SER A 453 11.67 11.06 15.10
CA SER A 453 12.22 9.93 14.33
C SER A 453 11.90 8.57 14.97
N GLU A 454 12.02 8.42 16.29
CA GLU A 454 11.78 7.14 16.97
C GLU A 454 10.30 6.78 17.13
N GLU A 455 9.41 7.77 17.22
CA GLU A 455 7.96 7.53 17.28
C GLU A 455 7.40 7.05 15.95
N ILE A 456 7.99 7.53 14.85
CA ILE A 456 7.65 7.15 13.47
C ILE A 456 8.37 5.85 13.09
N TRP A 457 9.64 5.72 13.47
CA TRP A 457 10.52 4.60 13.15
C TRP A 457 11.08 3.99 14.43
N ALA A 458 10.36 3.02 14.99
CA ALA A 458 10.82 2.38 16.21
C ALA A 458 12.18 1.70 16.01
N PRO A 459 13.13 1.88 16.95
CA PRO A 459 14.44 1.24 16.88
C PRO A 459 14.34 -0.27 17.12
N ASP A 460 15.43 -0.99 16.84
CA ASP A 460 15.56 -2.45 17.07
C ASP A 460 14.42 -3.27 16.43
N TRP A 461 14.22 -3.07 15.12
CA TRP A 461 13.14 -3.76 14.41
C TRP A 461 13.22 -5.29 14.55
N ALA A 462 14.44 -5.84 14.51
CA ALA A 462 14.70 -7.27 14.61
C ALA A 462 14.33 -7.82 16.00
N GLY A 463 14.75 -7.16 17.07
CA GLY A 463 14.37 -7.55 18.44
C GLY A 463 12.87 -7.45 18.69
N ASN A 464 12.22 -6.39 18.20
CA ASN A 464 10.77 -6.21 18.33
C ASN A 464 9.98 -7.27 17.54
N TYR A 465 10.41 -7.58 16.33
CA TYR A 465 9.78 -8.63 15.54
C TYR A 465 10.01 -10.03 16.14
N ARG A 466 11.20 -10.33 16.69
CA ARG A 466 11.43 -11.59 17.41
C ARG A 466 10.54 -11.74 18.65
N LYS A 467 10.28 -10.66 19.39
CA LYS A 467 9.29 -10.65 20.49
C LYS A 467 7.88 -10.95 19.97
N TYR A 468 7.49 -10.36 18.84
CA TYR A 468 6.22 -10.66 18.20
C TYR A 468 6.13 -12.14 17.77
N LEU A 469 7.17 -12.69 17.15
CA LEU A 469 7.22 -14.10 16.78
C LEU A 469 7.07 -15.01 18.00
N ALA A 470 7.76 -14.71 19.10
CA ALA A 470 7.62 -15.46 20.35
C ALA A 470 6.20 -15.41 20.91
N HIS A 471 5.50 -14.27 20.80
CA HIS A 471 4.09 -14.16 21.17
C HIS A 471 3.18 -14.98 20.23
N ALA A 472 3.34 -14.79 18.92
CA ALA A 472 2.48 -15.39 17.91
C ALA A 472 2.66 -16.93 17.80
N LEU A 473 3.87 -17.43 18.03
CA LEU A 473 4.23 -18.85 17.98
C LEU A 473 4.36 -19.48 19.37
N GLY A 474 4.36 -18.72 20.46
CA GLY A 474 4.46 -19.22 21.83
C GLY A 474 3.12 -19.48 22.50
N ALA A 475 2.02 -18.93 21.97
CA ALA A 475 0.66 -19.22 22.43
C ALA A 475 0.22 -20.63 21.99
N THR A 476 0.74 -21.65 22.65
CA THR A 476 0.10 -22.96 22.82
C THR A 476 -0.11 -23.17 24.30
N GLY A 477 -1.29 -22.75 24.78
CA GLY A 477 -1.77 -22.90 26.14
C GLY A 477 -3.26 -22.67 26.12
#